data_AF-A0A7R7AU96-F1
#
_entry.id   AF-A0A7R7AU96-F1
#
_cell.length_a   1.000
_cell.length_b   1.000
_cell.length_c   1.000
_cell.angle_alpha   90.00
_cell.angle_beta   90.00
_cell.angle_gamma   90.00
#
_symmetry.space_group_name_H-M   'P 1'
#
loop_
_entity.id
_entity.type
_entity.pdbx_description
1 polymer ?
#
loop_
_entity_poly.entity_id
_entity_poly.type
_entity_poly.pdbx_seq_one_letter_code
_entity_poly.pdbx_strand_id
1 'polypeptide(L)'
;MLASGHAAADEVKVWATGAYSFSDELGGFRITGASGIGTKDDPLVITEELNSATPVTLTIRTTKPIETFGKAGEFANGIMYMRINVLNNSGQAWIEFQFELQEILDQPSVFGDGLSFDQRNKTPDNIWSSNFADFDRDFEPYDRLLFKNGKVDPLKTVSFEFLMTDYTPRWTFYLVQDPRIPTG
;
A
#
# COMPACT_ATOMS: atom_id res chain seq x y z
N MET A 1 18.66 4.00 45.81
CA MET A 1 17.54 4.60 45.06
C MET A 1 17.96 4.55 43.59
N LEU A 2 17.53 3.52 42.86
CA LEU A 2 17.91 3.30 41.46
C LEU A 2 16.78 3.84 40.59
N ALA A 3 17.09 4.82 39.74
CA ALA A 3 16.14 5.38 38.79
C ALA A 3 15.87 4.36 37.69
N SER A 4 14.62 3.90 37.60
CA SER A 4 14.12 3.15 36.44
C SER A 4 14.02 4.11 35.25
N GLY A 5 14.96 4.00 34.31
CA GLY A 5 14.79 4.58 32.99
C GLY A 5 13.64 3.86 32.29
N HIS A 6 12.48 4.50 32.21
CA HIS A 6 11.48 4.13 31.22
C HIS A 6 12.10 4.44 29.86
N ALA A 7 12.43 3.39 29.09
CA ALA A 7 12.54 3.54 27.66
C ALA A 7 11.16 4.01 27.19
N ALA A 8 11.06 5.27 26.76
CA ALA A 8 9.89 5.70 26.00
C ALA A 8 9.84 4.78 24.78
N ALA A 9 8.79 3.97 24.68
CA ALA A 9 8.47 3.33 23.41
C ALA A 9 8.32 4.48 22.42
N ASP A 10 9.16 4.52 21.38
CA ASP A 10 9.02 5.50 20.31
C ASP A 10 7.56 5.43 19.83
N GLU A 11 6.83 6.55 19.91
CA GLU A 11 5.46 6.60 19.41
C GLU A 11 5.49 6.19 17.93
N VAL A 12 4.78 5.11 17.61
CA VAL A 12 4.58 4.67 16.23
C VAL A 12 4.00 5.84 15.45
N LYS A 13 4.74 6.33 14.46
CA LYS A 13 4.32 7.48 13.66
C LYS A 13 3.19 7.06 12.73
N VAL A 14 2.00 7.59 12.99
CA VAL A 14 0.82 7.38 12.15
C VAL A 14 0.63 8.56 11.20
N TRP A 15 0.41 8.27 9.92
CA TRP A 15 0.19 9.27 8.88
C TRP A 15 -1.29 9.29 8.48
N ALA A 16 -2.05 10.29 8.94
CA ALA A 16 -3.47 10.42 8.63
C ALA A 16 -3.68 11.28 7.36
N THR A 17 -4.51 10.79 6.44
CA THR A 17 -4.94 11.56 5.27
C THR A 17 -6.27 11.01 4.72
N GLY A 18 -7.10 11.89 4.15
CA GLY A 18 -8.46 11.53 3.75
C GLY A 18 -9.27 10.93 4.90
N ALA A 19 -9.89 9.78 4.65
CA ALA A 19 -10.65 9.02 5.63
C ALA A 19 -9.84 7.89 6.31
N TYR A 20 -8.52 7.87 6.13
CA TYR A 20 -7.65 6.75 6.49
C TYR A 20 -6.40 7.20 7.27
N SER A 21 -5.70 6.23 7.83
CA SER A 21 -4.33 6.40 8.33
C SER A 21 -3.45 5.24 7.91
N PHE A 22 -2.16 5.55 7.81
CA PHE A 22 -1.11 4.70 7.27
C PHE A 22 0.03 4.59 8.28
N SER A 23 0.59 3.39 8.44
CA SER A 23 1.61 3.11 9.45
C SER A 23 2.61 2.08 8.95
N ASP A 24 3.89 2.36 9.18
CA ASP A 24 5.04 1.47 8.99
C ASP A 24 5.38 0.68 10.27
N GLU A 25 4.43 0.51 11.18
CA GLU A 25 4.61 -0.13 12.50
C GLU A 25 5.16 -1.56 12.47
N LEU A 26 5.00 -2.27 11.35
CA LEU A 26 5.51 -3.62 11.17
C LEU A 26 6.99 -3.64 10.72
N GLY A 27 7.56 -2.47 10.41
CA GLY A 27 8.97 -2.28 10.10
C GLY A 27 9.38 -2.66 8.67
N GLY A 28 10.68 -2.57 8.39
CA GLY A 28 11.30 -2.89 7.09
C GLY A 28 11.30 -1.74 6.07
N PHE A 29 10.43 -0.75 6.23
CA PHE A 29 10.36 0.45 5.41
C PHE A 29 10.04 1.67 6.28
N ARG A 30 10.08 2.86 5.66
CA ARG A 30 9.74 4.11 6.35
C ARG A 30 8.78 4.95 5.51
N ILE A 31 7.66 5.35 6.10
CA ILE A 31 6.79 6.38 5.50
C ILE A 31 7.38 7.76 5.79
N THR A 32 7.45 8.59 4.76
CA THR A 32 7.99 9.96 4.80
C THR A 32 6.97 11.02 4.45
N GLY A 33 5.80 10.63 3.92
CA GLY A 33 4.69 11.53 3.63
C GLY A 33 3.39 10.80 3.33
N ALA A 34 2.25 11.44 3.62
CA ALA A 34 0.93 11.01 3.19
C ALA A 34 0.07 12.24 2.85
N SER A 35 -0.76 12.16 1.80
CA SER A 35 -1.65 13.24 1.38
C SER A 35 -2.85 12.74 0.57
N GLY A 36 -3.77 13.65 0.23
CA GLY A 36 -4.94 13.40 -0.62
C GLY A 36 -6.12 12.74 0.08
N ILE A 37 -7.27 12.68 -0.61
CA ILE A 37 -8.54 12.23 -0.02
C ILE A 37 -9.07 10.90 -0.58
N GLY A 38 -8.46 10.35 -1.63
CA GLY A 38 -8.78 9.03 -2.18
C GLY A 38 -9.73 9.03 -3.37
N THR A 39 -9.88 10.16 -4.06
CA THR A 39 -10.61 10.23 -5.33
C THR A 39 -9.68 10.05 -6.52
N LYS A 40 -10.22 9.83 -7.73
CA LYS A 40 -9.40 9.71 -8.94
C LYS A 40 -8.55 10.97 -9.21
N ASP A 41 -9.11 12.16 -8.96
CA ASP A 41 -8.42 13.44 -9.17
C ASP A 41 -7.53 13.87 -7.99
N ASP A 42 -7.77 13.30 -6.80
CA ASP A 42 -7.00 13.53 -5.57
C ASP A 42 -6.78 12.20 -4.83
N PRO A 43 -5.87 11.33 -5.33
CA PRO A 43 -5.63 10.01 -4.77
C PRO A 43 -4.98 10.09 -3.38
N LEU A 44 -5.11 9.03 -2.60
CA LEU A 44 -4.30 8.85 -1.38
C LEU A 44 -2.85 8.61 -1.82
N VAL A 45 -1.99 9.59 -1.58
CA VAL A 45 -0.57 9.52 -1.96
C VAL A 45 0.27 9.17 -0.76
N ILE A 46 0.97 8.03 -0.80
CA ILE A 46 1.95 7.61 0.20
C ILE A 46 3.34 7.78 -0.38
N THR A 47 4.25 8.41 0.39
CA THR A 47 5.66 8.51 0.02
C THR A 47 6.48 7.77 1.06
N GLU A 48 7.32 6.85 0.60
CA GLU A 48 8.00 5.89 1.45
C GLU A 48 9.36 5.46 0.89
N GLU A 49 10.12 4.78 1.73
CA GLU A 49 11.48 4.32 1.45
C GLU A 49 11.67 2.89 1.96
N LEU A 50 12.09 1.99 1.07
CA LEU A 50 12.44 0.61 1.41
C LEU A 50 13.95 0.47 1.53
N ASN A 51 14.44 0.03 2.69
CA ASN A 51 15.87 -0.10 3.01
C ASN A 51 16.43 -1.51 2.73
N SER A 52 15.57 -2.45 2.34
CA SER A 52 15.90 -3.80 1.91
C SER A 52 14.99 -4.23 0.77
N ALA A 53 15.37 -5.27 0.04
CA ALA A 53 14.53 -5.90 -0.98
C ALA A 53 13.77 -7.11 -0.42
N THR A 54 13.27 -6.97 0.81
CA THR A 54 12.42 -7.97 1.48
C THR A 54 10.99 -7.46 1.51
N PRO A 55 9.97 -8.34 1.50
CA PRO A 55 8.59 -7.92 1.66
C PRO A 55 8.39 -7.09 2.93
N VAL A 56 7.57 -6.04 2.82
CA VAL A 56 7.16 -5.17 3.93
C VAL A 56 5.65 -4.99 3.93
N THR A 57 5.06 -4.65 5.07
CA THR A 57 3.61 -4.56 5.20
C THR A 57 3.20 -3.19 5.71
N LEU A 58 2.43 -2.47 4.89
CA LEU A 58 1.79 -1.21 5.25
C LEU A 58 0.48 -1.48 5.98
N THR A 59 0.32 -0.96 7.20
CA THR A 59 -0.95 -1.02 7.92
C THR A 59 -1.83 0.16 7.55
N ILE A 60 -3.08 -0.12 7.15
CA ILE A 60 -4.07 0.89 6.75
C ILE A 60 -5.26 0.80 7.71
N ARG A 61 -5.74 1.94 8.21
CA ARG A 61 -6.88 2.01 9.12
C ARG A 61 -7.88 3.08 8.70
N THR A 62 -9.17 2.83 8.89
CA THR A 62 -10.20 3.86 8.73
C THR A 62 -10.18 4.81 9.93
N THR A 63 -10.18 6.11 9.69
CA THR A 63 -10.17 7.15 10.75
C THR A 63 -11.48 7.94 10.83
N LYS A 64 -12.39 7.71 9.88
CA LYS A 64 -13.71 8.34 9.78
C LYS A 64 -14.82 7.27 9.82
N PRO A 65 -16.08 7.66 10.08
CA PRO A 65 -17.19 6.74 9.97
C PRO A 65 -17.26 6.07 8.60
N ILE A 66 -17.70 4.81 8.57
CA ILE A 66 -17.83 4.01 7.36
C ILE A 66 -19.21 4.29 6.76
N GLU A 67 -19.25 4.84 5.55
CA GLU A 67 -20.48 5.07 4.78
C GLU A 67 -20.21 4.82 3.30
N THR A 68 -20.75 3.73 2.75
CA THR A 68 -20.49 3.27 1.36
C THR A 68 -20.81 4.32 0.29
N PHE A 69 -21.82 5.17 0.53
CA PHE A 69 -22.20 6.25 -0.38
C PHE A 69 -21.76 7.63 0.12
N GLY A 70 -20.94 7.65 1.17
CA GLY A 70 -20.37 8.86 1.76
C GLY A 70 -19.34 9.49 0.84
N LYS A 71 -19.15 10.79 1.01
CA LYS A 71 -18.16 11.58 0.28
C LYS A 71 -16.75 11.22 0.76
N ALA A 72 -15.84 10.96 -0.19
CA ALA A 72 -14.43 10.66 0.10
C ALA A 72 -13.79 11.77 0.96
N GLY A 73 -12.93 11.37 1.90
CA GLY A 73 -12.29 12.26 2.88
C GLY A 73 -13.16 12.62 4.10
N GLU A 74 -14.49 12.67 3.94
CA GLU A 74 -15.42 12.83 5.07
C GLU A 74 -15.78 11.47 5.68
N PHE A 75 -15.91 10.44 4.84
CA PHE A 75 -16.26 9.07 5.20
C PHE A 75 -15.32 8.06 4.57
N ALA A 76 -15.13 6.93 5.24
CA ALA A 76 -14.53 5.74 4.65
C ALA A 76 -15.60 5.03 3.82
N ASN A 77 -15.59 5.24 2.50
CA ASN A 77 -16.62 4.72 1.59
C ASN A 77 -16.19 3.44 0.85
N GLY A 78 -14.98 2.94 1.12
CA GLY A 78 -14.47 1.71 0.54
C GLY A 78 -13.91 1.86 -0.87
N ILE A 79 -13.76 3.08 -1.40
CA ILE A 79 -13.14 3.33 -2.71
C ILE A 79 -11.91 4.21 -2.50
N MET A 80 -10.74 3.68 -2.83
CA MET A 80 -9.45 4.30 -2.53
C MET A 80 -8.57 4.30 -3.78
N TYR A 81 -8.54 5.42 -4.49
CA TYR A 81 -7.51 5.63 -5.50
C TYR A 81 -6.19 5.90 -4.78
N MET A 82 -5.18 5.07 -5.05
CA MET A 82 -3.88 5.10 -4.38
C MET A 82 -2.81 5.55 -5.36
N ARG A 83 -1.83 6.30 -4.84
CA ARG A 83 -0.51 6.47 -5.44
C ARG A 83 0.55 6.16 -4.39
N ILE A 84 1.47 5.25 -4.66
CA ILE A 84 2.61 4.97 -3.78
C ILE A 84 3.89 5.37 -4.49
N ASN A 85 4.63 6.30 -3.90
CA ASN A 85 5.95 6.71 -4.34
C ASN A 85 6.99 6.04 -3.44
N VAL A 86 7.73 5.09 -4.00
CA VAL A 86 8.69 4.27 -3.27
C VAL A 86 10.10 4.61 -3.69
N LEU A 87 10.91 5.09 -2.75
CA LEU A 87 12.36 5.18 -2.92
C LEU A 87 13.00 3.80 -2.72
N ASN A 88 13.72 3.32 -3.74
CA ASN A 88 14.56 2.15 -3.62
C ASN A 88 15.85 2.49 -2.88
N ASN A 89 15.87 2.38 -1.55
CA ASN A 89 17.10 2.47 -0.76
C ASN A 89 17.64 1.09 -0.34
N SER A 90 17.27 0.03 -1.06
CA SER A 90 17.65 -1.35 -0.73
C SER A 90 19.08 -1.72 -1.11
N GLY A 91 19.75 -0.89 -1.90
CA GLY A 91 21.06 -1.18 -2.48
C GLY A 91 21.03 -2.18 -3.65
N GLN A 92 19.86 -2.72 -4.02
CA GLN A 92 19.68 -3.66 -5.11
C GLN A 92 18.65 -3.14 -6.12
N ALA A 93 18.86 -3.42 -7.40
CA ALA A 93 17.87 -3.06 -8.41
C ALA A 93 16.64 -3.97 -8.31
N TRP A 94 15.45 -3.38 -8.48
CA TRP A 94 14.20 -4.14 -8.58
C TRP A 94 13.84 -4.36 -10.05
N ILE A 95 13.37 -5.57 -10.38
CA ILE A 95 12.94 -5.97 -11.74
C ILE A 95 11.45 -6.28 -11.82
N GLU A 96 10.81 -6.49 -10.68
CA GLU A 96 9.36 -6.59 -10.53
C GLU A 96 8.98 -6.01 -9.16
N PHE A 97 7.71 -5.66 -8.99
CA PHE A 97 7.18 -5.21 -7.71
C PHE A 97 5.77 -5.74 -7.53
N GLN A 98 5.52 -6.48 -6.47
CA GLN A 98 4.21 -7.05 -6.18
C GLN A 98 3.55 -6.33 -5.01
N PHE A 99 2.26 -6.08 -5.16
CA PHE A 99 1.37 -5.74 -4.06
C PHE A 99 0.46 -6.93 -3.75
N GLU A 100 0.17 -7.16 -2.47
CA GLU A 100 -0.85 -8.11 -2.00
C GLU A 100 -1.72 -7.44 -0.93
N LEU A 101 -3.04 -7.60 -1.06
CA LEU A 101 -3.99 -7.17 -0.04
C LEU A 101 -4.19 -8.26 1.00
N GLN A 102 -4.37 -7.84 2.25
CA GLN A 102 -4.69 -8.74 3.35
C GLN A 102 -5.73 -8.11 4.28
N GLU A 103 -6.89 -8.75 4.41
CA GLU A 103 -7.90 -8.41 5.44
C GLU A 103 -7.37 -8.77 6.85
N ILE A 104 -6.67 -9.90 6.94
CA ILE A 104 -6.06 -10.41 8.17
C ILE A 104 -4.55 -10.49 7.95
N LEU A 105 -3.77 -9.92 8.87
CA LEU A 105 -2.31 -9.90 8.77
C LEU A 105 -1.74 -11.30 8.52
N ASP A 106 -0.83 -11.39 7.55
CA ASP A 106 -0.17 -12.61 7.08
C ASP A 106 -1.10 -13.66 6.45
N GLN A 107 -2.33 -13.27 6.10
CA GLN A 107 -3.27 -14.09 5.35
C GLN A 107 -3.64 -13.37 4.05
N PRO A 108 -3.30 -13.93 2.88
CA PRO A 108 -3.70 -13.36 1.60
C PRO A 108 -5.21 -13.17 1.53
N SER A 109 -5.66 -11.98 1.12
CA SER A 109 -7.07 -11.74 0.82
C SER A 109 -7.55 -12.62 -0.32
N VAL A 110 -8.84 -12.96 -0.27
CA VAL A 110 -9.51 -13.74 -1.30
C VAL A 110 -10.76 -13.02 -1.77
N PHE A 111 -11.19 -13.26 -3.01
CA PHE A 111 -12.37 -12.61 -3.62
C PHE A 111 -13.62 -12.45 -2.72
N GLY A 112 -13.85 -13.39 -1.81
CA GLY A 112 -15.01 -13.38 -0.91
C GLY A 112 -14.95 -12.37 0.25
N ASP A 113 -13.79 -11.77 0.52
CA ASP A 113 -13.58 -10.83 1.64
C ASP A 113 -13.83 -9.37 1.27
N GLY A 114 -14.12 -9.06 0.00
CA GLY A 114 -14.50 -7.72 -0.45
C GLY A 114 -13.37 -6.70 -0.57
N LEU A 115 -12.11 -7.06 -0.25
CA LEU A 115 -10.92 -6.23 -0.45
C LEU A 115 -10.28 -6.59 -1.81
N SER A 116 -10.09 -5.63 -2.73
CA SER A 116 -9.57 -5.97 -4.07
C SER A 116 -8.87 -4.81 -4.80
N PHE A 117 -8.11 -5.15 -5.85
CA PHE A 117 -7.52 -4.19 -6.81
C PHE A 117 -8.39 -3.95 -8.06
N ASP A 118 -9.71 -3.76 -7.88
CA ASP A 118 -10.67 -3.52 -8.98
C ASP A 118 -10.62 -4.62 -10.07
N GLN A 119 -10.56 -5.89 -9.63
CA GLN A 119 -10.35 -7.04 -10.51
C GLN A 119 -11.47 -7.25 -11.54
N ARG A 120 -12.68 -6.75 -11.27
CA ARG A 120 -13.82 -6.84 -12.22
C ARG A 120 -13.62 -5.99 -13.47
N ASN A 121 -12.79 -4.96 -13.41
CA ASN A 121 -12.50 -4.09 -14.54
C ASN A 121 -11.45 -4.75 -15.45
N LYS A 122 -11.87 -5.22 -16.63
CA LYS A 122 -11.00 -5.93 -17.59
C LYS A 122 -9.98 -5.03 -18.29
N THR A 123 -10.19 -3.71 -18.28
CA THR A 123 -9.33 -2.72 -18.94
C THR A 123 -9.13 -1.53 -18.01
N PRO A 124 -8.39 -1.70 -16.90
CA PRO A 124 -8.20 -0.66 -15.91
C PRO A 124 -7.41 0.51 -16.50
N ASP A 125 -7.92 1.73 -16.37
CA ASP A 125 -7.20 2.98 -16.69
C ASP A 125 -6.55 3.61 -15.45
N ASN A 126 -6.70 2.94 -14.30
CA ASN A 126 -6.28 3.35 -12.97
C ASN A 126 -5.07 2.57 -12.45
N ILE A 127 -4.55 1.61 -13.22
CA ILE A 127 -3.34 0.84 -12.86
C ILE A 127 -2.18 1.29 -13.74
N TRP A 128 -1.15 1.82 -13.10
CA TRP A 128 0.00 2.38 -13.82
C TRP A 128 1.26 2.36 -12.95
N SER A 129 2.42 2.30 -13.60
CA SER A 129 3.72 2.52 -12.95
C SER A 129 4.63 3.38 -13.83
N SER A 130 5.46 4.19 -13.18
CA SER A 130 6.48 5.00 -13.86
C SER A 130 7.64 4.19 -14.45
N ASN A 131 7.88 2.96 -13.96
CA ASN A 131 9.10 2.20 -14.26
C ASN A 131 8.86 0.79 -14.79
N PHE A 132 7.64 0.27 -14.67
CA PHE A 132 7.24 -1.05 -15.13
C PHE A 132 6.22 -0.90 -16.25
N ALA A 133 6.50 -1.49 -17.41
CA ALA A 133 5.67 -1.32 -18.60
C ALA A 133 4.38 -2.15 -18.54
N ASP A 134 4.40 -3.25 -17.80
CA ASP A 134 3.30 -4.22 -17.74
C ASP A 134 2.88 -4.48 -16.29
N PHE A 135 1.63 -4.94 -16.11
CA PHE A 135 1.15 -5.48 -14.85
C PHE A 135 0.38 -6.78 -15.06
N ASP A 136 0.22 -7.56 -13.99
CA ASP A 136 -0.51 -8.81 -13.93
C ASP A 136 -1.45 -8.82 -12.71
N ARG A 137 -2.68 -9.30 -12.90
CA ARG A 137 -3.71 -9.43 -11.87
C ARG A 137 -4.37 -10.81 -11.87
N ASP A 138 -3.84 -11.77 -12.62
CA ASP A 138 -4.42 -13.12 -12.77
C ASP A 138 -4.05 -14.05 -11.59
N PHE A 139 -4.06 -13.54 -10.36
CA PHE A 139 -3.61 -14.26 -9.16
C PHE A 139 -4.75 -14.88 -8.34
N GLU A 140 -5.93 -15.06 -8.94
CA GLU A 140 -7.08 -15.75 -8.33
C GLU A 140 -6.66 -17.07 -7.66
N PRO A 141 -7.03 -17.32 -6.39
CA PRO A 141 -8.04 -16.58 -5.63
C PRO A 141 -7.54 -15.34 -4.90
N TYR A 142 -6.26 -14.98 -5.02
CA TYR A 142 -5.61 -13.94 -4.21
C TYR A 142 -5.68 -12.55 -4.82
N ASP A 143 -5.83 -11.54 -3.96
CA ASP A 143 -5.75 -10.14 -4.34
C ASP A 143 -4.30 -9.67 -4.44
N ARG A 144 -3.68 -9.97 -5.58
CA ARG A 144 -2.32 -9.55 -5.93
C ARG A 144 -2.27 -8.73 -7.20
N LEU A 145 -1.31 -7.82 -7.25
CA LEU A 145 -0.99 -6.99 -8.40
C LEU A 145 0.53 -6.99 -8.59
N LEU A 146 0.99 -7.55 -9.71
CA LEU A 146 2.43 -7.62 -10.04
C LEU A 146 2.76 -6.63 -11.15
N PHE A 147 3.65 -5.70 -10.90
CA PHE A 147 4.27 -4.84 -11.91
C PHE A 147 5.57 -5.49 -12.43
N LYS A 148 5.74 -5.56 -13.75
CA LYS A 148 6.86 -6.27 -14.41
C LYS A 148 7.33 -5.56 -15.68
N ASN A 149 8.36 -6.14 -16.31
CA ASN A 149 8.98 -5.59 -17.53
C ASN A 149 9.48 -4.16 -17.33
N GLY A 150 10.36 -4.01 -16.34
CA GLY A 150 10.88 -2.72 -15.92
C GLY A 150 12.08 -2.86 -15.00
N LYS A 151 12.56 -1.71 -14.52
CA LYS A 151 13.66 -1.67 -13.56
C LYS A 151 13.59 -0.41 -12.69
N VAL A 152 13.92 -0.59 -11.42
CA VAL A 152 14.16 0.52 -10.48
C VAL A 152 15.56 0.36 -9.90
N ASP A 153 16.49 1.20 -10.35
CA ASP A 153 17.86 1.21 -9.80
C ASP A 153 17.89 1.72 -8.35
N PRO A 154 18.92 1.38 -7.56
CA PRO A 154 19.12 1.96 -6.24
C PRO A 154 19.11 3.49 -6.28
N LEU A 155 18.54 4.08 -5.23
CA LEU A 155 18.31 5.52 -5.04
C LEU A 155 17.42 6.17 -6.09
N LYS A 156 16.64 5.36 -6.83
CA LYS A 156 15.57 5.84 -7.70
C LYS A 156 14.21 5.63 -7.05
N THR A 157 13.31 6.55 -7.36
CA THR A 157 11.91 6.46 -6.93
C THR A 157 11.07 5.90 -8.07
N VAL A 158 10.14 5.02 -7.73
CA VAL A 158 9.07 4.54 -8.60
C VAL A 158 7.73 4.98 -8.05
N SER A 159 6.81 5.36 -8.94
CA SER A 159 5.42 5.61 -8.62
C SER A 159 4.57 4.45 -9.11
N PHE A 160 3.61 4.03 -8.26
CA PHE A 160 2.56 3.07 -8.59
C PHE A 160 1.21 3.72 -8.36
N GLU A 161 0.28 3.50 -9.28
CA GLU A 161 -1.11 3.91 -9.16
C GLU A 161 -2.01 2.69 -9.33
N PHE A 162 -3.04 2.61 -8.49
CA PHE A 162 -4.05 1.55 -8.53
C PHE A 162 -5.28 1.97 -7.72
N LEU A 163 -6.41 1.33 -7.99
CA LEU A 163 -7.60 1.44 -7.16
C LEU A 163 -7.66 0.27 -6.19
N MET A 164 -7.92 0.57 -4.92
CA MET A 164 -8.32 -0.39 -3.92
C MET A 164 -9.81 -0.21 -3.62
N THR A 165 -10.53 -1.32 -3.53
CA THR A 165 -11.91 -1.33 -3.02
C THR A 165 -11.98 -2.17 -1.76
N ASP A 166 -12.71 -1.70 -0.75
CA ASP A 166 -13.06 -2.44 0.45
C ASP A 166 -14.57 -2.37 0.65
N TYR A 167 -15.26 -3.46 0.30
CA TYR A 167 -16.71 -3.59 0.52
C TYR A 167 -17.06 -4.25 1.86
N THR A 168 -16.06 -4.49 2.71
CA THR A 168 -16.28 -4.89 4.09
C THR A 168 -16.11 -3.72 5.03
N PRO A 169 -16.92 -3.62 6.10
CA PRO A 169 -16.73 -2.57 7.09
C PRO A 169 -15.60 -2.97 8.06
N ARG A 170 -14.35 -3.00 7.59
CA ARG A 170 -13.17 -3.28 8.44
C ARG A 170 -12.46 -2.00 8.82
N TRP A 171 -12.01 -1.95 10.06
CA TRP A 171 -11.27 -0.81 10.61
C TRP A 171 -9.77 -0.87 10.30
N THR A 172 -9.25 -2.03 9.90
CA THR A 172 -7.83 -2.26 9.63
C THR A 172 -7.67 -3.35 8.59
N PHE A 173 -6.78 -3.12 7.63
CA PHE A 173 -6.33 -4.09 6.63
C PHE A 173 -4.89 -3.72 6.23
N TYR A 174 -4.28 -4.53 5.38
CA TYR A 174 -2.86 -4.42 5.09
C TYR A 174 -2.57 -4.48 3.59
N LEU A 175 -1.46 -3.84 3.21
CA LEU A 175 -0.89 -3.88 1.88
C LEU A 175 0.56 -4.37 1.98
N VAL A 176 0.80 -5.60 1.55
CA VAL A 176 2.16 -6.14 1.43
C VAL A 176 2.79 -5.59 0.16
N GLN A 177 4.05 -5.20 0.27
CA GLN A 177 4.86 -4.67 -0.81
C GLN A 177 6.12 -5.55 -0.94
N ASP A 178 6.29 -6.16 -2.10
CA ASP A 178 7.34 -7.15 -2.35
C ASP A 178 8.17 -6.75 -3.59
N PRO A 179 9.30 -6.04 -3.39
CA PRO A 179 10.25 -5.76 -4.47
C PRO A 179 11.05 -7.01 -4.83
N ARG A 180 11.11 -7.36 -6.11
CA ARG A 180 11.87 -8.53 -6.58
C ARG A 180 13.16 -8.12 -7.25
N ILE A 181 14.23 -8.81 -6.91
CA ILE A 181 15.58 -8.59 -7.42
C ILE A 181 15.90 -9.62 -8.52
N PRO A 182 16.87 -9.34 -9.42
CA PRO A 182 17.35 -10.35 -10.36
C PRO A 182 17.85 -11.58 -9.62
N THR A 183 17.28 -12.75 -9.94
CA THR A 183 17.88 -14.03 -9.58
C THR A 183 19.05 -14.27 -10.52
N GLY A 184 20.27 -14.31 -9.98
CA GLY A 184 21.49 -14.60 -10.74
C GLY A 184 21.58 -16.04 -11.22
#